data_AF-A0A2M7GB57-F1
#
_entry.id   AF-A0A2M7GB57-F1
#
_cell.length_a   1.000
_cell.length_b   1.000
_cell.length_c   1.000
_cell.angle_alpha   90.00
_cell.angle_beta   90.00
_cell.angle_gamma   90.00
#
_symmetry.space_group_name_H-M   'P 1'
#
loop_
_entity.id
_entity.type
_entity.pdbx_description
1 polymer ?
#
loop_
_entity_poly.entity_id
_entity_poly.type
_entity_poly.pdbx_seq_one_letter_code
_entity_poly.pdbx_strand_id
1 'polypeptide(L)'
;MSNAHAEHPDHVPVYVKLAAALGIVTAAEVGILYVALPHALMYVGLYLLAALKFGFVVAVFMHLKYDNKLLTGIFFSGFTIALATMVAMISLINYQPSKTSIHVKNSKELAALSASGNAENGPAVFKAKGCTACHSISSVDGAIGQAGPKLDGLGERAKTRVAGKDAVAYIKESIENPAAFVVEGFPAGLMPANLKQTMSDQEYSDLVAFLAKL
;
A
#
# COMPACT_ATOMS: atom_id res chain seq x y z
N MET A 1 55.77 -34.64 -30.13
CA MET A 1 54.57 -34.97 -29.33
C MET A 1 53.43 -34.12 -29.87
N SER A 2 52.44 -34.78 -30.47
CA SER A 2 51.36 -34.15 -31.22
C SER A 2 50.39 -33.43 -30.28
N ASN A 3 50.29 -32.11 -30.40
CA ASN A 3 49.23 -31.32 -29.77
C ASN A 3 47.93 -31.56 -30.55
N ALA A 4 47.09 -32.46 -30.04
CA ALA A 4 45.70 -32.55 -30.47
C ALA A 4 44.92 -31.39 -29.82
N HIS A 5 44.82 -30.27 -30.54
CA HIS A 5 43.78 -29.28 -30.29
C HIS A 5 42.45 -29.96 -30.60
N ALA A 6 41.70 -30.35 -29.56
CA ALA A 6 40.32 -30.75 -29.71
C ALA A 6 39.53 -29.52 -30.20
N GLU A 7 39.00 -29.58 -31.42
CA GLU A 7 38.06 -28.59 -31.95
C GLU A 7 36.88 -28.47 -30.98
N HIS A 8 36.68 -27.28 -30.42
CA HIS A 8 35.48 -26.95 -29.67
C HIS A 8 34.29 -26.95 -30.64
N PRO A 9 33.25 -27.77 -30.41
CA PRO A 9 32.07 -27.78 -31.27
C PRO A 9 31.42 -26.39 -31.30
N ASP A 10 31.17 -25.88 -32.51
CA ASP A 10 30.61 -24.56 -32.74
C ASP A 10 29.15 -24.50 -32.24
N HIS A 11 28.94 -23.89 -31.07
CA HIS A 11 27.62 -23.73 -30.44
C HIS A 11 26.86 -22.48 -30.92
N VAL A 12 27.47 -21.66 -31.78
CA VAL A 12 26.86 -20.44 -32.35
C VAL A 12 25.47 -20.68 -32.96
N PRO A 13 25.21 -21.72 -33.77
CA PRO A 13 23.88 -21.93 -34.37
C PRO A 13 22.79 -22.24 -33.34
N VAL A 14 23.14 -22.75 -32.16
CA VAL A 14 22.20 -22.97 -31.07
C VAL A 14 21.80 -21.62 -30.46
N TYR A 15 22.77 -20.78 -30.10
CA TYR A 15 22.49 -19.47 -29.51
C TYR A 15 21.71 -18.54 -30.43
N VAL A 16 21.97 -18.57 -31.74
CA VAL A 16 21.20 -17.78 -32.73
C VAL A 16 19.73 -18.20 -32.76
N LYS A 17 19.44 -19.51 -32.72
CA LYS A 17 18.05 -20.03 -32.65
C LYS A 17 17.35 -19.63 -31.35
N LEU A 18 18.06 -19.67 -30.22
CA LEU A 18 17.54 -19.25 -28.91
C LEU A 18 17.24 -17.76 -28.87
N ALA A 19 18.13 -16.93 -29.42
CA ALA A 19 17.96 -15.48 -29.50
C ALA A 19 16.78 -15.12 -30.41
N ALA A 20 16.62 -15.79 -31.55
CA ALA A 20 15.46 -15.61 -32.42
C ALA A 20 14.15 -15.99 -31.70
N ALA A 21 14.13 -17.13 -30.99
CA ALA A 21 12.96 -17.56 -30.21
C ALA A 21 12.60 -16.54 -29.11
N LEU A 22 13.58 -16.10 -28.31
CA LEU A 22 13.37 -15.07 -27.28
C LEU A 22 12.89 -13.75 -27.89
N GLY A 23 13.45 -13.34 -29.03
CA GLY A 23 13.03 -12.15 -29.77
C GLY A 23 11.58 -12.22 -30.23
N ILE A 24 11.13 -13.38 -30.74
CA ILE A 24 9.72 -13.61 -31.10
C ILE A 24 8.81 -13.49 -29.87
N VAL A 25 9.20 -14.09 -28.75
CA VAL A 25 8.42 -13.99 -27.51
C VAL A 25 8.40 -12.53 -27.01
N THR A 26 9.46 -11.73 -27.20
CA THR A 26 9.47 -10.28 -26.86
C THR A 26 8.55 -9.50 -27.79
N ALA A 27 8.59 -9.76 -29.09
CA ALA A 27 7.70 -9.12 -30.05
C ALA A 27 6.23 -9.44 -29.75
N ALA A 28 5.92 -10.66 -29.31
CA ALA A 28 4.58 -11.06 -28.88
C ALA A 28 4.12 -10.29 -27.63
N GLU A 29 4.97 -10.12 -26.61
CA GLU A 29 4.65 -9.28 -25.44
C GLU A 29 4.36 -7.84 -25.84
N VAL A 30 5.24 -7.25 -26.66
CA VAL A 30 5.04 -5.88 -27.16
C VAL A 30 3.74 -5.80 -27.95
N GLY A 31 3.43 -6.79 -28.81
CA GLY A 31 2.18 -6.87 -29.54
C GLY A 31 0.95 -6.88 -28.64
N ILE A 32 0.97 -7.68 -27.55
CA ILE A 32 -0.12 -7.74 -26.57
C ILE A 32 -0.38 -6.38 -25.93
N LEU A 33 0.64 -5.53 -25.75
CA LEU A 33 0.47 -4.17 -25.21
C LEU A 33 -0.28 -3.22 -26.16
N TYR A 34 -0.25 -3.48 -27.47
CA TYR A 34 -0.87 -2.61 -28.47
C TYR A 34 -2.23 -3.13 -28.97
N VAL A 35 -2.62 -4.36 -28.63
CA VAL A 35 -3.95 -4.90 -28.94
C VAL A 35 -4.93 -4.52 -27.83
N ALA A 36 -6.14 -4.08 -28.21
CA ALA A 36 -7.22 -3.76 -27.28
C ALA A 36 -7.85 -5.02 -26.65
N LEU A 37 -7.06 -5.79 -25.90
CA LEU A 37 -7.53 -6.94 -25.13
C LEU A 37 -8.16 -6.50 -23.81
N PRO A 38 -9.09 -7.28 -23.24
CA PRO A 38 -9.54 -7.08 -21.86
C PRO A 38 -8.34 -7.08 -20.91
N HIS A 39 -8.28 -6.09 -20.00
CA HIS A 39 -7.14 -5.88 -19.11
C HIS A 39 -6.67 -7.14 -18.37
N ALA A 40 -7.60 -7.98 -17.90
CA ALA A 40 -7.26 -9.24 -17.25
C ALA A 40 -6.49 -10.20 -18.16
N LEU A 41 -6.91 -10.33 -19.43
CA LEU A 41 -6.28 -11.22 -20.40
C LEU A 41 -4.91 -10.69 -20.83
N MET A 42 -4.77 -9.37 -20.94
CA MET A 42 -3.50 -8.71 -21.19
C MET A 42 -2.49 -9.01 -20.06
N TYR A 43 -2.86 -8.79 -18.79
CA TYR A 43 -1.95 -9.04 -17.67
C TYR A 43 -1.59 -10.52 -17.54
N VAL A 44 -2.57 -11.42 -17.63
CA VAL A 44 -2.32 -12.88 -17.59
C VAL A 44 -1.39 -13.30 -18.72
N GLY A 45 -1.62 -12.82 -19.94
CA GLY A 45 -0.77 -13.10 -21.10
C GLY A 45 0.67 -12.62 -20.90
N LEU A 46 0.85 -11.38 -20.42
CA LEU A 46 2.17 -10.82 -20.15
C LEU A 46 2.93 -11.59 -19.06
N TYR A 47 2.27 -11.94 -17.94
CA TYR A 47 2.90 -12.74 -16.88
C TYR A 47 3.30 -14.14 -17.36
N LEU A 48 2.48 -14.77 -18.20
CA LEU A 48 2.80 -16.08 -18.78
C LEU A 48 4.01 -16.01 -19.73
N LEU A 49 4.05 -15.02 -20.63
CA LEU A 49 5.19 -14.84 -21.54
C LEU A 49 6.46 -14.46 -20.78
N ALA A 50 6.37 -13.64 -19.73
CA ALA A 50 7.50 -13.30 -18.86
C ALA A 50 8.05 -14.54 -18.13
N ALA A 51 7.17 -15.40 -17.58
CA ALA A 51 7.57 -16.64 -16.94
C ALA A 51 8.24 -17.61 -17.92
N LEU A 52 7.72 -17.72 -19.15
CA LEU A 52 8.29 -18.55 -20.22
C LEU A 52 9.69 -18.06 -20.60
N LYS A 53 9.87 -16.75 -20.81
CA LYS A 53 11.19 -16.18 -21.10
C LYS A 53 12.18 -16.42 -19.97
N PHE A 54 11.77 -16.10 -18.75
CA PHE A 54 12.60 -16.30 -17.57
C PHE A 54 13.06 -17.76 -17.46
N GLY A 55 12.13 -18.71 -17.58
CA GLY A 55 12.45 -20.14 -17.53
C GLY A 55 13.43 -20.57 -18.63
N PHE A 56 13.25 -20.07 -19.85
CA PHE A 56 14.15 -20.38 -20.97
C PHE A 56 15.56 -19.81 -20.77
N VAL A 57 15.66 -18.56 -20.31
CA VAL A 57 16.94 -17.90 -19.99
C VAL A 57 17.66 -18.67 -18.89
N VAL A 58 16.97 -19.01 -17.80
CA VAL A 58 17.56 -19.78 -16.69
C VAL A 58 17.99 -21.17 -17.18
N ALA A 59 17.15 -21.87 -17.93
CA ALA A 59 17.46 -23.22 -18.39
C ALA A 59 18.72 -23.27 -19.29
N VAL A 60 18.88 -22.29 -20.18
CA VAL A 60 19.93 -22.36 -21.22
C VAL A 60 21.12 -21.43 -20.98
N PHE A 61 20.88 -20.17 -20.61
CA PHE A 61 21.97 -19.20 -20.40
C PHE A 61 22.58 -19.33 -19.00
N MET A 62 21.79 -19.65 -17.98
CA MET A 62 22.31 -19.99 -16.65
C MET A 62 22.71 -21.48 -16.53
N HIS A 63 22.81 -22.18 -17.66
CA HIS A 63 23.25 -23.58 -17.78
C HIS A 63 22.45 -24.61 -16.96
N LEU A 64 21.34 -24.25 -16.33
CA LEU A 64 20.57 -25.12 -15.43
C LEU A 64 20.18 -26.48 -16.05
N LYS A 65 19.95 -26.51 -17.36
CA LYS A 65 19.64 -27.72 -18.14
C LYS A 65 20.82 -28.68 -18.25
N TYR A 66 22.04 -28.14 -18.26
CA TYR A 66 23.29 -28.87 -18.47
C TYR A 66 24.12 -29.02 -17.19
N ASP A 67 23.69 -28.38 -16.11
CA ASP A 67 24.40 -28.36 -14.84
C ASP A 67 24.01 -29.55 -13.94
N ASN A 68 24.86 -29.82 -12.94
CA ASN A 68 24.62 -30.87 -11.97
C ASN A 68 23.37 -30.58 -11.13
N LYS A 69 22.64 -31.63 -10.74
CA LYS A 69 21.41 -31.52 -9.93
C LYS A 69 21.60 -30.74 -8.62
N LEU A 70 22.81 -30.73 -8.08
CA LEU A 70 23.16 -29.95 -6.89
C LEU A 70 23.10 -28.43 -7.14
N LEU A 71 23.66 -27.97 -8.26
CA LEU A 71 23.70 -26.53 -8.61
C LEU A 71 22.31 -26.03 -9.02
N THR A 72 21.55 -26.85 -9.74
CA THR A 72 20.12 -26.63 -9.98
C THR A 72 19.33 -26.54 -8.68
N GLY A 73 19.64 -27.39 -7.69
CA GLY A 73 19.03 -27.36 -6.37
C GLY A 73 19.31 -26.06 -5.59
N ILE A 74 20.56 -25.57 -5.64
CA ILE A 74 20.96 -24.31 -5.00
C ILE A 74 20.22 -23.11 -5.63
N PHE A 75 20.03 -23.10 -6.94
CA PHE A 75 19.29 -22.03 -7.61
C PHE A 75 17.83 -21.96 -7.12
N PHE A 76 17.12 -23.09 -7.10
CA PHE A 76 15.72 -23.13 -6.66
C PHE A 76 15.55 -22.88 -5.16
N SER A 77 16.53 -23.23 -4.32
CA SER A 77 16.48 -22.91 -2.89
C SER A 77 16.54 -21.40 -2.66
N GLY A 78 17.40 -20.68 -3.39
CA GLY A 78 17.46 -19.22 -3.37
C GLY A 78 16.14 -18.57 -3.80
N PHE A 79 15.54 -19.05 -4.89
CA PHE A 79 14.23 -18.59 -5.35
C PHE A 79 13.12 -18.83 -4.32
N THR A 80 13.15 -20.00 -3.66
CA THR A 80 12.18 -20.35 -2.62
C THR A 80 12.31 -19.44 -1.40
N ILE A 81 13.54 -19.15 -0.96
CA ILE A 81 13.81 -18.22 0.14
C ILE A 81 13.34 -16.81 -0.22
N ALA A 82 13.58 -16.35 -1.45
CA ALA A 82 13.12 -15.04 -1.91
C ALA A 82 11.58 -14.93 -1.90
N LEU A 83 10.87 -15.95 -2.37
CA LEU A 83 9.41 -16.01 -2.28
C LEU A 83 8.91 -16.03 -0.83
N ALA A 84 9.53 -16.85 0.02
CA ALA A 84 9.17 -16.94 1.43
C ALA A 84 9.36 -15.61 2.17
N THR A 85 10.49 -14.93 1.93
CA THR A 85 10.78 -13.61 2.53
C THR A 85 9.84 -12.53 2.00
N MET A 86 9.50 -12.55 0.70
CA MET A 86 8.51 -11.64 0.14
C MET A 86 7.12 -11.85 0.75
N VAL A 87 6.66 -13.10 0.89
CA VAL A 87 5.39 -13.42 1.56
C VAL A 87 5.44 -13.00 3.03
N ALA A 88 6.54 -13.24 3.73
CA ALA A 88 6.72 -12.82 5.12
C ALA A 88 6.67 -11.29 5.26
N MET A 89 7.29 -10.54 4.35
CA MET A 89 7.22 -9.08 4.31
C MET A 89 5.80 -8.57 4.03
N ILE A 90 5.11 -9.15 3.05
CA ILE A 90 3.70 -8.81 2.78
C ILE A 90 2.85 -9.13 4.01
N SER A 91 3.07 -10.27 4.65
CA SER A 91 2.35 -10.67 5.86
C SER A 91 2.63 -9.74 7.03
N LEU A 92 3.87 -9.27 7.17
CA LEU A 92 4.29 -8.32 8.20
C LEU A 92 3.70 -6.92 7.95
N ILE A 93 3.67 -6.44 6.71
CA ILE A 93 3.05 -5.17 6.35
C ILE A 93 1.53 -5.23 6.59
N ASN A 94 0.90 -6.36 6.29
CA ASN A 94 -0.52 -6.60 6.54
C ASN A 94 -0.81 -7.12 7.96
N TYR A 95 0.22 -7.27 8.80
CA TYR A 95 0.06 -7.70 10.18
C TYR A 95 -0.50 -6.53 10.99
N GLN A 96 -1.82 -6.43 10.99
CA GLN A 96 -2.54 -5.64 11.98
C GLN A 96 -2.54 -6.49 13.26
N PRO A 97 -1.82 -6.10 14.33
CA PRO A 97 -1.91 -6.83 15.58
C PRO A 97 -3.39 -6.86 15.99
N SER A 98 -3.96 -8.07 16.00
CA SER A 98 -5.32 -8.33 16.44
C SER A 98 -5.52 -7.62 17.77
N LYS A 99 -6.45 -6.65 17.80
CA LYS A 99 -6.87 -5.99 19.03
C LYS A 99 -7.21 -7.10 20.02
N THR A 100 -6.52 -7.15 21.14
CA THR A 100 -6.85 -8.00 22.29
C THR A 100 -8.34 -7.88 22.52
N SER A 101 -9.10 -8.92 22.17
CA SER A 101 -10.55 -8.93 22.37
C SER A 101 -10.76 -9.03 23.88
N ILE A 102 -10.91 -7.87 24.52
CA ILE A 102 -11.46 -7.82 25.87
C ILE A 102 -12.86 -8.43 25.75
N HIS A 103 -13.08 -9.50 26.50
CA HIS A 103 -14.37 -10.16 26.58
C HIS A 103 -15.34 -9.25 27.35
N VAL A 104 -15.85 -8.22 26.68
CA VAL A 104 -16.86 -7.31 27.25
C VAL A 104 -18.16 -8.09 27.31
N LYS A 105 -18.61 -8.40 28.53
CA LYS A 105 -19.82 -9.21 28.80
C LYS A 105 -21.12 -8.54 28.32
N ASN A 106 -21.08 -7.32 27.80
CA ASN A 106 -22.25 -6.56 27.40
C ASN A 106 -22.07 -5.86 26.04
N SER A 107 -22.77 -6.35 25.02
CA SER A 107 -22.71 -5.86 23.63
C SER A 107 -23.18 -4.42 23.45
N LYS A 108 -24.01 -3.92 24.37
CA LYS A 108 -24.51 -2.53 24.36
C LYS A 108 -23.45 -1.52 24.80
N GLU A 109 -22.59 -1.94 25.72
CA GLU A 109 -21.43 -1.17 26.20
C GLU A 109 -20.28 -1.24 25.19
N LEU A 110 -20.10 -2.37 24.51
CA LEU A 110 -19.18 -2.49 23.38
C LEU A 110 -19.60 -1.64 22.18
N ALA A 111 -20.91 -1.53 21.89
CA ALA A 111 -21.41 -0.63 20.86
C ALA A 111 -21.22 0.85 21.26
N ALA A 112 -21.38 1.19 22.54
CA ALA A 112 -21.09 2.51 23.07
C ALA A 112 -19.58 2.84 23.09
N LEU A 113 -18.73 1.82 23.33
CA LEU A 113 -17.28 1.94 23.38
C LEU A 113 -16.63 1.91 21.98
N SER A 114 -17.19 1.17 21.02
CA SER A 114 -16.80 1.27 19.60
C SER A 114 -17.35 2.54 18.96
N ALA A 115 -18.47 3.08 19.45
CA ALA A 115 -18.93 4.43 19.10
C ALA A 115 -18.03 5.54 19.70
N SER A 116 -17.30 5.25 20.79
CA SER A 116 -16.23 6.11 21.29
C SER A 116 -14.90 5.65 20.69
N GLY A 117 -14.50 6.18 19.55
CA GLY A 117 -13.24 5.78 18.92
C GLY A 117 -12.03 5.81 19.86
N ASN A 118 -11.01 5.04 19.50
CA ASN A 118 -9.76 4.99 20.22
C ASN A 118 -8.88 6.19 19.79
N ALA A 119 -8.69 7.14 20.70
CA ALA A 119 -7.93 8.37 20.45
C ALA A 119 -6.44 8.10 20.17
N GLU A 120 -5.91 6.97 20.65
CA GLU A 120 -4.52 6.58 20.48
C GLU A 120 -4.22 6.16 19.03
N ASN A 121 -5.23 5.73 18.28
CA ASN A 121 -5.14 5.44 16.84
C ASN A 121 -5.32 6.68 15.95
N GLY A 122 -5.95 7.74 16.46
CA GLY A 122 -6.31 8.92 15.66
C GLY A 122 -5.13 9.65 15.00
N PRO A 123 -3.92 9.77 15.61
CA PRO A 123 -2.74 10.32 14.94
C PRO A 123 -2.37 9.58 13.65
N ALA A 124 -2.56 8.26 13.60
CA ALA A 124 -2.28 7.48 12.40
C ALA A 124 -3.30 7.79 11.29
N VAL A 125 -4.58 7.88 11.64
CA VAL A 125 -5.65 8.27 10.71
C VAL A 125 -5.41 9.70 10.19
N PHE A 126 -5.09 10.64 11.07
CA PHE A 126 -4.81 12.03 10.73
C PHE A 126 -3.69 12.15 9.68
N LYS A 127 -2.62 11.37 9.82
CA LYS A 127 -1.53 11.28 8.84
C LYS A 127 -1.97 10.61 7.55
N ALA A 128 -2.61 9.44 7.65
CA ALA A 128 -2.99 8.62 6.49
C ALA A 128 -4.02 9.30 5.58
N LYS A 129 -4.91 10.13 6.13
CA LYS A 129 -5.95 10.85 5.38
C LYS A 129 -5.50 12.24 4.92
N GLY A 130 -4.21 12.56 5.04
CA GLY A 130 -3.62 13.79 4.50
C GLY A 130 -3.95 15.06 5.28
N CYS A 131 -4.49 14.95 6.50
CA CYS A 131 -4.88 16.11 7.30
C CYS A 131 -3.68 17.00 7.65
N THR A 132 -2.48 16.41 7.73
CA THR A 132 -1.20 17.08 8.01
C THR A 132 -0.80 18.13 6.96
N ALA A 133 -1.31 18.01 5.73
CA ALA A 133 -1.00 18.94 4.65
C ALA A 133 -1.56 20.35 4.92
N CYS A 134 -2.73 20.42 5.56
CA CYS A 134 -3.41 21.69 5.83
C CYS A 134 -3.37 22.08 7.30
N HIS A 135 -3.39 21.13 8.22
CA HIS A 135 -3.49 21.40 9.65
C HIS A 135 -2.19 21.06 10.39
N SER A 136 -1.87 21.89 11.38
CA SER A 136 -0.76 21.66 12.29
C SER A 136 -1.19 21.12 13.65
N ILE A 137 -0.44 20.15 14.15
CA ILE A 137 -0.60 19.53 15.48
C ILE A 137 0.79 19.23 16.03
N SER A 138 1.12 19.78 17.20
CA SER A 138 2.46 19.65 17.77
C SER A 138 2.77 18.22 18.23
N SER A 139 1.74 17.43 18.56
CA SER A 139 1.84 16.01 18.97
C SER A 139 1.88 15.01 17.81
N VAL A 140 1.75 15.47 16.55
CA VAL A 140 1.75 14.58 15.37
C VAL A 140 2.89 14.96 14.43
N ASP A 141 3.86 14.06 14.29
CA ASP A 141 5.00 14.28 13.40
C ASP A 141 4.56 14.59 11.96
N GLY A 142 5.13 15.65 11.39
CA GLY A 142 4.83 16.11 10.04
C GLY A 142 3.52 16.89 9.88
N ALA A 143 2.72 17.07 10.94
CA ALA A 143 1.57 17.95 10.94
C ALA A 143 2.00 19.43 11.08
N ILE A 144 2.46 20.01 9.98
CA ILE A 144 2.96 21.39 9.91
C ILE A 144 2.13 22.31 9.00
N GLY A 145 1.02 21.81 8.46
CA GLY A 145 0.13 22.56 7.57
C GLY A 145 -0.38 23.85 8.19
N GLN A 146 -0.46 24.89 7.36
CA GLN A 146 -0.92 26.25 7.73
C GLN A 146 -2.12 26.72 6.90
N ALA A 147 -2.54 25.94 5.89
CA ALA A 147 -3.70 26.27 5.06
C ALA A 147 -5.02 26.17 5.84
N GLY A 148 -5.04 25.35 6.90
CA GLY A 148 -6.11 25.25 7.88
C GLY A 148 -5.63 25.64 9.28
N PRO A 149 -6.55 25.84 10.24
CA PRO A 149 -6.21 26.23 11.60
C PRO A 149 -5.36 25.20 12.32
N LYS A 150 -4.48 25.68 13.20
CA LYS A 150 -3.78 24.86 14.20
C LYS A 150 -4.80 24.11 15.08
N LEU A 151 -4.60 22.82 15.28
CA LEU A 151 -5.55 21.95 16.00
C LEU A 151 -5.11 21.58 17.42
N ASP A 152 -3.92 21.97 17.88
CA ASP A 152 -3.58 21.86 19.31
C ASP A 152 -4.61 22.63 20.15
N GLY A 153 -5.13 22.05 21.23
CA GLY A 153 -6.19 22.64 22.06
C GLY A 153 -7.57 22.71 21.38
N LEU A 154 -7.80 21.97 20.28
CA LEU A 154 -9.06 21.95 19.57
C LEU A 154 -10.21 21.46 20.46
N GLY A 155 -9.99 20.44 21.29
CA GLY A 155 -11.00 19.84 22.15
C GLY A 155 -11.66 20.87 23.07
N GLU A 156 -10.88 21.78 23.64
CA GLU A 156 -11.41 22.88 24.47
C GLU A 156 -12.06 23.98 23.63
N ARG A 157 -11.42 24.42 22.53
CA ARG A 157 -11.99 25.48 21.66
C ARG A 157 -13.29 25.07 21.00
N ALA A 158 -13.44 23.80 20.66
CA ALA A 158 -14.62 23.28 19.97
C ALA A 158 -15.90 23.37 20.82
N LYS A 159 -15.79 23.30 22.16
CA LYS A 159 -16.93 23.37 23.10
C LYS A 159 -17.71 24.68 23.04
N THR A 160 -17.05 25.77 22.65
CA THR A 160 -17.62 27.12 22.67
C THR A 160 -17.67 27.76 21.29
N ARG A 161 -17.20 27.06 20.25
CA ARG A 161 -17.06 27.63 18.90
C ARG A 161 -18.40 27.94 18.24
N VAL A 162 -19.37 27.04 18.43
CA VAL A 162 -20.72 27.16 17.90
C VAL A 162 -21.70 27.00 19.05
N ALA A 163 -22.55 28.00 19.25
CA ALA A 163 -23.52 27.98 20.33
C ALA A 163 -24.42 26.74 20.26
N GLY A 164 -24.58 26.04 21.39
CA GLY A 164 -25.43 24.85 21.48
C GLY A 164 -24.82 23.57 20.91
N LYS A 165 -23.55 23.58 20.49
CA LYS A 165 -22.84 22.40 19.97
C LYS A 165 -21.72 21.99 20.91
N ASP A 166 -21.68 20.70 21.26
CA ASP A 166 -20.53 20.15 21.99
C ASP A 166 -19.30 19.97 21.07
N ALA A 167 -18.14 19.71 21.69
CA ALA A 167 -16.89 19.58 20.94
C ALA A 167 -16.92 18.46 19.89
N VAL A 168 -17.51 17.31 20.23
CA VAL A 168 -17.56 16.14 19.34
C VAL A 168 -18.47 16.43 18.15
N ALA A 169 -19.64 17.00 18.39
CA ALA A 169 -20.58 17.40 17.35
C ALA A 169 -19.98 18.47 16.43
N TYR A 170 -19.24 19.44 16.97
CA TYR A 170 -18.52 20.44 16.18
C TYR A 170 -17.45 19.79 15.28
N ILE A 171 -16.65 18.89 15.84
CA ILE A 171 -15.58 18.20 15.09
C ILE A 171 -16.18 17.34 13.97
N LYS A 172 -17.24 16.57 14.27
CA LYS A 172 -17.93 15.74 13.27
C LYS A 172 -18.49 16.57 12.13
N GLU A 173 -19.20 17.66 12.43
CA GLU A 173 -19.72 18.56 11.40
C GLU A 173 -18.59 19.20 10.58
N SER A 174 -17.48 19.58 11.23
CA SER A 174 -16.34 20.15 10.50
C SER A 174 -15.74 19.16 9.48
N ILE A 175 -15.81 17.85 9.74
CA ILE A 175 -15.30 16.81 8.83
C ILE A 175 -16.33 16.43 7.76
N GLU A 176 -17.61 16.31 8.13
CA GLU A 176 -18.69 15.86 7.24
C GLU A 176 -19.25 16.99 6.37
N ASN A 177 -19.25 18.21 6.90
CA ASN A 177 -19.77 19.41 6.26
C ASN A 177 -18.90 20.64 6.59
N PRO A 178 -17.66 20.71 6.05
CA PRO A 178 -16.70 21.77 6.38
C PRO A 178 -17.17 23.19 6.02
N ALA A 179 -18.19 23.32 5.17
CA ALA A 179 -18.77 24.61 4.80
C ALA A 179 -19.79 25.13 5.84
N ALA A 180 -20.25 24.31 6.79
CA ALA A 180 -21.24 24.69 7.80
C ALA A 180 -20.71 25.75 8.78
N PHE A 181 -19.42 25.67 9.10
CA PHE A 181 -18.74 26.65 9.94
C PHE A 181 -17.29 26.80 9.52
N VAL A 182 -16.94 27.99 9.03
CA VAL A 182 -15.56 28.33 8.64
C VAL A 182 -14.97 29.24 9.71
N VAL A 183 -13.80 28.85 10.23
CA VAL A 183 -13.08 29.64 11.21
C VAL A 183 -12.62 30.96 10.60
N GLU A 184 -12.84 32.07 11.32
CA GLU A 184 -12.36 33.39 10.92
C GLU A 184 -10.86 33.38 10.58
N GLY A 185 -10.49 34.03 9.47
CA GLY A 185 -9.12 34.06 8.97
C GLY A 185 -8.74 32.89 8.04
N PHE A 186 -9.62 31.92 7.81
CA PHE A 186 -9.39 30.81 6.87
C PHE A 186 -10.36 30.86 5.68
N PRO A 187 -9.88 30.57 4.45
CA PRO A 187 -10.73 30.57 3.27
C PRO A 187 -11.71 29.39 3.25
N ALA A 188 -12.94 29.64 2.83
CA ALA A 188 -13.95 28.60 2.63
C ALA A 188 -13.56 27.68 1.46
N GLY A 189 -13.98 26.40 1.54
CA GLY A 189 -13.82 25.43 0.45
C GLY A 189 -12.45 24.75 0.34
N LEU A 190 -11.46 25.09 1.17
CA LEU A 190 -10.17 24.38 1.18
C LEU A 190 -10.25 23.00 1.83
N MET A 191 -11.10 22.82 2.84
CA MET A 191 -11.28 21.53 3.49
C MET A 191 -12.22 20.66 2.64
N PRO A 192 -11.79 19.48 2.16
CA PRO A 192 -12.60 18.65 1.28
C PRO A 192 -13.88 18.14 1.97
N ALA A 193 -15.03 18.21 1.28
CA ALA A 193 -16.32 17.79 1.85
C ALA A 193 -16.53 16.27 1.87
N ASN A 194 -15.69 15.50 1.18
CA ASN A 194 -15.81 14.05 1.04
C ASN A 194 -14.84 13.25 1.93
N LEU A 195 -14.29 13.87 2.99
CA LEU A 195 -13.28 13.25 3.84
C LEU A 195 -13.79 11.99 4.54
N LYS A 196 -15.02 12.03 5.08
CA LYS A 196 -15.61 10.87 5.78
C LYS A 196 -15.69 9.62 4.90
N GLN A 197 -15.93 9.80 3.59
CA GLN A 197 -16.04 8.72 2.60
C GLN A 197 -14.68 8.10 2.28
N THR A 198 -13.56 8.75 2.64
CA THR A 198 -12.21 8.22 2.46
C THR A 198 -11.74 7.32 3.61
N MET A 199 -12.57 7.10 4.62
CA MET A 199 -12.23 6.36 5.84
C MET A 199 -13.39 5.52 6.36
N SER A 200 -13.06 4.39 6.97
CA SER A 200 -14.03 3.53 7.66
C SER A 200 -14.68 4.24 8.84
N ASP A 201 -15.77 3.66 9.35
CA ASP A 201 -16.44 4.19 10.55
C ASP A 201 -15.56 4.12 11.80
N GLN A 202 -14.69 3.11 11.89
CA GLN A 202 -13.73 3.01 12.98
C GLN A 202 -12.64 4.07 12.87
N GLU A 203 -12.01 4.24 11.69
CA GLU A 203 -11.01 5.29 11.47
C GLU A 203 -11.57 6.68 11.77
N TYR A 204 -12.81 6.94 11.34
CA TYR A 204 -13.49 8.20 11.62
C TYR A 204 -13.72 8.41 13.12
N SER A 205 -14.21 7.39 13.81
CA SER A 205 -14.45 7.47 15.25
C SER A 205 -13.15 7.70 16.02
N ASP A 206 -12.08 6.99 15.66
CA ASP A 206 -10.73 7.12 16.25
C ASP A 206 -10.16 8.52 16.02
N LEU A 207 -10.33 9.08 14.80
CA LEU A 207 -9.94 10.45 14.47
C LEU A 207 -10.70 11.48 15.30
N VAL A 208 -12.02 11.37 15.40
CA VAL A 208 -12.85 12.29 16.18
C VAL A 208 -12.48 12.24 17.66
N ALA A 209 -12.28 11.03 18.21
CA ALA A 209 -11.87 10.85 19.60
C ALA A 209 -10.50 11.48 19.90
N PHE A 210 -9.54 11.35 18.97
CA PHE A 210 -8.25 12.01 19.07
C PHE A 210 -8.38 13.54 19.05
N LEU A 211 -9.07 14.08 18.05
CA LEU A 211 -9.26 15.53 17.89
C LEU A 211 -9.99 16.16 19.08
N ALA A 212 -10.93 15.43 19.70
CA ALA A 212 -11.64 15.89 20.88
C ALA A 212 -10.78 15.92 22.16
N LYS A 213 -9.67 15.17 22.21
CA LYS A 213 -8.72 15.15 23.33
C LYS A 213 -7.56 16.16 23.19
N LEU A 214 -7.42 16.82 22.03
CA LEU A 214 -6.37 17.82 21.77
C LEU A 214 -6.55 19.11 22.56
#